data_AF-A0A9E2U7P3-F1
#
_entry.id   AF-A0A9E2U7P3-F1
#
_cell.length_a   1.000
_cell.length_b   1.000
_cell.length_c   1.000
_cell.angle_alpha   90.00
_cell.angle_beta   90.00
_cell.angle_gamma   90.00
#
_symmetry.space_group_name_H-M   'P 1'
#
loop_
_entity.id
_entity.type
_entity.pdbx_description
1 polymer ?
#
loop_
_entity_poly.entity_id
_entity_poly.type
_entity_poly.pdbx_seq_one_letter_code
_entity_poly.pdbx_strand_id
1 'polypeptide(L)'
;MNLLAERDFVATDQERFAAVCGDRNPIHMDPVAARRTLAGFPVVHGIHVLLWSLDSLFRYLPKLAPVASIRVSFEKLIYVGDRVQAVLTHHDQQHLRVEILVEGIRALRFEVTLGDPRSNHDTGSSEPLLQPIEPAILTFEQMVNCHGRVPFFSVPNKVCRMFPAAADALSVQRVAALACSSFLVGMVCPGFHSIYRGLNLFSARLRECDYGALQFRVAQNDPRFRLVKLAVVGGGWMGSLDAHARPEPTAQPDLPGIATKVMPGEFSNASALVVGGSRGLGELISKIIAVGGGHVTLTYSVGEADARRVQAEIIAYGGSCDVIHYDVRLNARDQISRLSSCPGQVYYLPTPVISRRKSSLFSQQRFQEFLTFYAIGFYDLCRELRLRFGKRLSILYPSSVYIDSRPDNMTEYAMAKAAGEVLCADIQKFESPGRILVRRLPRLPTDQTASLVNITTVEPISVILPIVREVYATVGAGNTPN
;
A
#
# COMPACT_ATOMS: atom_id res chain seq x y z
N MET A 1 -10.36 12.64 28.95
CA MET A 1 -10.53 12.09 27.59
C MET A 1 -11.85 11.36 27.58
N ASN A 2 -12.80 11.80 26.75
CA ASN A 2 -14.14 11.19 26.70
C ASN A 2 -14.28 10.42 25.39
N LEU A 3 -14.60 9.12 25.46
CA LEU A 3 -14.89 8.31 24.29
C LEU A 3 -16.23 8.77 23.67
N LEU A 4 -16.20 9.21 22.42
CA LEU A 4 -17.38 9.67 21.68
C LEU A 4 -18.08 8.51 20.98
N ALA A 5 -17.30 7.65 20.30
CA ALA A 5 -17.82 6.52 19.54
C ALA A 5 -16.69 5.53 19.20
N GLU A 6 -17.09 4.31 18.87
CA GLU A 6 -16.21 3.28 18.31
C GLU A 6 -16.85 2.62 17.10
N ARG A 7 -16.03 2.19 16.14
CA ARG A 7 -16.51 1.53 14.92
C ARG A 7 -15.44 0.67 14.26
N ASP A 8 -15.86 -0.46 13.72
CA ASP A 8 -15.09 -1.23 12.74
C ASP A 8 -15.52 -0.80 11.34
N PHE A 9 -14.58 -0.27 10.55
CA PHE A 9 -14.89 0.12 9.17
C PHE A 9 -14.65 -1.08 8.23
N VAL A 10 -15.73 -1.65 7.71
CA VAL A 10 -15.64 -2.80 6.79
C VAL A 10 -15.71 -2.37 5.33
N ALA A 11 -15.43 -3.28 4.39
CA ALA A 11 -15.40 -2.98 2.96
C ALA A 11 -16.73 -2.39 2.44
N THR A 12 -17.86 -2.90 2.93
CA THR A 12 -19.19 -2.40 2.55
C THR A 12 -19.45 -0.97 3.02
N ASP A 13 -18.81 -0.52 4.10
CA ASP A 13 -18.87 0.88 4.53
C ASP A 13 -18.12 1.78 3.55
N GLN A 14 -16.99 1.32 3.01
CA GLN A 14 -16.21 2.07 2.03
C GLN A 14 -16.95 2.16 0.69
N GLU A 15 -17.58 1.07 0.25
CA GLU A 15 -18.45 1.10 -0.94
C GLU A 15 -19.61 2.09 -0.81
N ARG A 16 -20.30 2.12 0.34
CA ARG A 16 -21.38 3.08 0.59
C ARG A 16 -20.88 4.52 0.56
N PHE A 17 -19.71 4.79 1.15
CA PHE A 17 -19.13 6.11 1.16
C PHE A 17 -18.65 6.54 -0.23
N ALA A 18 -17.95 5.66 -0.95
CA ALA A 18 -17.51 5.86 -2.33
C ALA A 18 -18.70 6.16 -3.26
N ALA A 19 -19.84 5.46 -3.08
CA ALA A 19 -21.06 5.68 -3.86
C ALA A 19 -21.74 7.05 -3.64
N VAL A 20 -21.41 7.77 -2.57
CA VAL A 20 -21.95 9.11 -2.30
C VAL A 20 -20.93 10.22 -2.54
N CYS A 21 -19.65 9.99 -2.24
CA CYS A 21 -18.60 10.99 -2.42
C CYS A 21 -17.97 10.96 -3.83
N GLY A 22 -18.00 9.80 -4.51
CA GLY A 22 -17.40 9.58 -5.82
C GLY A 22 -15.96 9.10 -5.78
N ASP A 23 -15.31 9.13 -4.62
CA ASP A 23 -13.93 8.65 -4.47
C ASP A 23 -13.90 7.13 -4.59
N ARG A 24 -13.35 6.64 -5.71
CA ARG A 24 -13.17 5.22 -5.99
C ARG A 24 -11.69 4.89 -6.19
N ASN A 25 -10.78 5.65 -5.59
CA ASN A 25 -9.36 5.38 -5.72
C ASN A 25 -9.04 3.93 -5.31
N PRO A 26 -8.31 3.15 -6.13
CA PRO A 26 -8.03 1.74 -5.87
C PRO A 26 -7.35 1.45 -4.54
N ILE A 27 -6.68 2.44 -3.92
CA ILE A 27 -6.12 2.27 -2.56
C ILE A 27 -7.20 1.97 -1.51
N HIS A 28 -8.45 2.37 -1.77
CA HIS A 28 -9.61 2.10 -0.90
C HIS A 28 -10.40 0.87 -1.36
N MET A 29 -10.48 0.66 -2.69
CA MET A 29 -11.48 -0.21 -3.30
C MET A 29 -10.95 -1.57 -3.75
N ASP A 30 -9.66 -1.67 -4.12
CA ASP A 30 -9.09 -2.87 -4.72
C ASP A 30 -7.93 -3.42 -3.88
N PRO A 31 -8.10 -4.59 -3.22
CA PRO A 31 -7.02 -5.27 -2.50
C PRO A 31 -5.79 -5.58 -3.35
N VAL A 32 -5.95 -5.86 -4.65
CA VAL A 32 -4.85 -6.17 -5.56
C VAL A 32 -4.06 -4.92 -5.89
N ALA A 33 -4.71 -3.80 -6.20
CA ALA A 33 -4.02 -2.53 -6.39
C ALA A 33 -3.36 -2.03 -5.09
N ALA A 34 -4.07 -2.08 -3.96
CA ALA A 34 -3.58 -1.60 -2.68
C ALA A 34 -2.29 -2.33 -2.23
N ARG A 35 -2.14 -3.62 -2.56
CA ARG A 35 -0.92 -4.42 -2.28
C ARG A 35 0.35 -3.86 -2.92
N ARG A 36 0.20 -3.13 -4.03
CA ARG A 36 1.30 -2.51 -4.78
C ARG A 36 1.64 -1.11 -4.27
N THR A 37 0.87 -0.60 -3.32
CA THR A 37 1.09 0.71 -2.70
C THR A 37 1.84 0.58 -1.37
N LEU A 38 2.31 1.73 -0.86
CA LEU A 38 2.86 1.88 0.49
C LEU A 38 1.92 1.38 1.59
N ALA A 39 0.61 1.34 1.35
CA ALA A 39 -0.37 0.88 2.33
C ALA A 39 -0.34 -0.65 2.49
N GLY A 40 -0.16 -1.38 1.39
CA GLY A 40 -0.17 -2.84 1.33
C GLY A 40 -1.56 -3.49 1.44
N PHE A 41 -2.57 -2.76 1.94
CA PHE A 41 -3.96 -3.21 2.08
C PHE A 41 -4.93 -2.06 1.79
N PRO A 42 -6.21 -2.35 1.50
CA PRO A 42 -7.25 -1.34 1.42
C PRO A 42 -7.29 -0.45 2.67
N VAL A 43 -7.31 0.86 2.46
CA VAL A 43 -7.39 1.86 3.53
C VAL A 43 -8.77 2.48 3.57
N VAL A 44 -9.24 2.83 4.76
CA VAL A 44 -10.48 3.59 4.97
C VAL A 44 -10.29 5.00 4.42
N HIS A 45 -11.33 5.54 3.76
CA HIS A 45 -11.33 6.94 3.33
C HIS A 45 -11.20 7.86 4.57
N GLY A 46 -10.14 8.66 4.65
CA GLY A 46 -9.90 9.53 5.81
C GLY A 46 -11.07 10.50 6.07
N ILE A 47 -11.67 11.03 5.02
CA ILE A 47 -12.85 11.90 5.12
C ILE A 47 -14.08 11.16 5.66
N HIS A 48 -14.24 9.87 5.38
CA HIS A 48 -15.32 9.07 5.98
C HIS A 48 -15.15 9.01 7.51
N VAL A 49 -13.93 8.78 7.99
CA VAL A 49 -13.61 8.75 9.42
C VAL A 49 -13.83 10.12 10.06
N LEU A 50 -13.41 11.19 9.37
CA LEU A 50 -13.65 12.57 9.82
C LEU A 50 -15.16 12.86 9.97
N LEU A 51 -15.96 12.57 8.95
CA LEU A 51 -17.40 12.84 8.96
C LEU A 51 -18.13 12.01 10.02
N TRP A 52 -17.78 10.73 10.16
CA TRP A 52 -18.29 9.89 11.25
C TRP A 52 -17.92 10.43 12.64
N SER A 53 -16.70 10.93 12.81
CA SER A 53 -16.22 11.48 14.08
C SER A 53 -16.87 12.83 14.40
N LEU A 54 -17.06 13.70 13.39
CA LEU A 54 -17.80 14.96 13.53
C LEU A 54 -19.27 14.69 13.89
N ASP A 55 -19.91 13.74 13.21
CA ASP A 55 -21.29 13.35 13.52
C ASP A 55 -21.43 12.83 14.97
N SER A 56 -20.47 12.02 15.42
CA SER A 56 -20.41 11.53 16.80
C SER A 56 -20.18 12.67 17.80
N LEU A 57 -19.30 13.62 17.48
CA LEU A 57 -19.04 14.80 18.29
C LEU A 57 -20.29 15.68 18.45
N PHE A 58 -20.99 16.00 17.36
CA PHE A 58 -22.17 16.85 17.40
C PHE A 58 -23.39 16.15 18.00
N ARG A 59 -23.47 14.82 17.93
CA ARG A 59 -24.44 14.05 18.71
C ARG A 59 -24.17 14.16 20.21
N TYR A 60 -22.90 14.14 20.61
CA TYR A 60 -22.47 14.28 22.01
C TYR A 60 -22.63 15.72 22.52
N LEU A 61 -22.40 16.73 21.67
CA LEU A 61 -22.53 18.17 21.97
C LEU A 61 -23.50 18.86 20.99
N PRO A 62 -24.83 18.71 21.15
CA PRO A 62 -25.81 19.16 20.15
C PRO A 62 -26.06 20.68 20.11
N LYS A 63 -25.57 21.44 21.10
CA LYS A 63 -25.85 22.89 21.25
C LYS A 63 -24.58 23.73 21.23
N LEU A 64 -23.71 23.49 20.25
CA LEU A 64 -22.51 24.28 20.05
C LEU A 64 -22.79 25.55 19.25
N ALA A 65 -21.98 26.58 19.48
CA ALA A 65 -21.94 27.74 18.59
C ALA A 65 -21.56 27.33 17.15
N PRO A 66 -21.82 28.18 16.13
CA PRO A 66 -21.44 27.87 14.76
C PRO A 66 -19.96 27.50 14.63
N VAL A 67 -19.62 26.66 13.66
CA VAL A 67 -18.22 26.29 13.40
C VAL A 67 -17.55 27.36 12.54
N ALA A 68 -16.50 27.99 13.04
CA ALA A 68 -15.68 28.95 12.32
C ALA A 68 -14.59 28.28 11.47
N SER A 69 -13.98 27.19 11.96
CA SER A 69 -12.94 26.46 11.22
C SER A 69 -12.79 25.01 11.66
N ILE A 70 -12.34 24.17 10.73
CA ILE A 70 -11.94 22.79 10.98
C ILE A 70 -10.52 22.59 10.46
N ARG A 71 -9.64 22.10 11.33
CA ARG A 71 -8.28 21.69 10.98
C ARG A 71 -8.11 20.20 11.24
N VAL A 72 -7.57 19.47 10.29
CA VAL A 72 -7.42 18.01 10.36
C VAL A 72 -6.02 17.61 9.93
N SER A 73 -5.44 16.64 10.63
CA SER A 73 -4.25 15.92 10.21
C SER A 73 -4.53 14.43 10.20
N PHE A 74 -4.32 13.79 9.04
CA PHE A 74 -4.29 12.34 8.87
C PHE A 74 -2.83 11.88 9.07
N GLU A 75 -2.55 11.33 10.24
CA GLU A 75 -1.18 11.02 10.68
C GLU A 75 -0.79 9.58 10.34
N LYS A 76 -1.74 8.64 10.34
CA LYS A 76 -1.55 7.23 9.97
C LYS A 76 -2.72 6.72 9.14
N LEU A 77 -2.44 5.79 8.23
CA LEU A 77 -3.47 5.06 7.50
C LEU A 77 -4.31 4.24 8.49
N ILE A 78 -5.62 4.16 8.21
CA ILE A 78 -6.56 3.27 8.88
C ILE A 78 -6.92 2.20 7.86
N TYR A 79 -6.73 0.93 8.20
CA TYR A 79 -7.00 -0.19 7.31
C TYR A 79 -8.46 -0.62 7.42
N VAL A 80 -9.01 -1.14 6.33
CA VAL A 80 -10.34 -1.75 6.37
C VAL A 80 -10.29 -2.97 7.31
N GLY A 81 -11.22 -3.00 8.27
CA GLY A 81 -11.26 -3.96 9.37
C GLY A 81 -10.64 -3.48 10.69
N ASP A 82 -9.97 -2.32 10.70
CA ASP A 82 -9.48 -1.72 11.95
C ASP A 82 -10.63 -1.29 12.86
N ARG A 83 -10.48 -1.54 14.17
CA ARG A 83 -11.30 -0.95 15.22
C ARG A 83 -10.84 0.47 15.51
N VAL A 84 -11.72 1.44 15.32
CA VAL A 84 -11.43 2.87 15.45
C VAL A 84 -12.18 3.44 16.64
N GLN A 85 -11.51 4.26 17.46
CA GLN A 85 -12.08 4.98 18.59
C GLN A 85 -11.96 6.49 18.38
N ALA A 86 -13.07 7.23 18.48
CA ALA A 86 -13.06 8.70 18.47
C ALA A 86 -13.12 9.23 19.91
N VAL A 87 -12.14 10.04 20.31
CA VAL A 87 -11.98 10.51 21.68
C VAL A 87 -11.89 12.03 21.72
N LEU A 88 -12.77 12.68 22.49
CA LEU A 88 -12.70 14.10 22.81
C LEU A 88 -11.59 14.32 23.84
N THR A 89 -10.52 15.00 23.42
CA THR A 89 -9.34 15.25 24.24
C THR A 89 -9.31 16.66 24.82
N HIS A 90 -10.01 17.61 24.18
CA HIS A 90 -10.16 18.98 24.67
C HIS A 90 -11.52 19.56 24.30
N HIS A 91 -12.11 20.32 25.21
CA HIS A 91 -13.37 21.02 25.01
C HIS A 91 -13.41 22.26 25.92
N ASP A 92 -13.44 23.44 25.31
CA ASP A 92 -13.79 24.71 25.96
C ASP A 92 -14.84 25.48 25.12
N GLN A 93 -15.12 26.72 25.49
CA GLN A 93 -16.14 27.55 24.82
C GLN A 93 -15.84 27.87 23.35
N GLN A 94 -14.59 27.78 22.90
CA GLN A 94 -14.16 28.17 21.55
C GLN A 94 -13.48 27.04 20.78
N HIS A 95 -12.91 26.03 21.44
CA HIS A 95 -12.03 25.04 20.84
C HIS A 95 -12.36 23.62 21.28
N LEU A 96 -12.58 22.76 20.30
CA LEU A 96 -12.75 21.32 20.45
C LEU A 96 -11.59 20.59 19.81
N ARG A 97 -11.08 19.54 20.45
CA ARG A 97 -10.07 18.65 19.87
C ARG A 97 -10.51 17.20 20.03
N VAL A 98 -10.51 16.48 18.91
CA VAL A 98 -10.82 15.06 18.85
C VAL A 98 -9.66 14.31 18.24
N GLU A 99 -9.34 13.18 18.84
CA GLU A 99 -8.33 12.24 18.35
C GLU A 99 -8.98 10.92 18.01
N ILE A 100 -8.55 10.34 16.90
CA ILE A 100 -9.03 9.06 16.39
C ILE A 100 -7.89 8.07 16.61
N LEU A 101 -8.15 7.08 17.45
CA LEU A 101 -7.17 6.08 17.86
C LEU A 101 -7.48 4.76 17.18
N VAL A 102 -6.42 4.05 16.78
CA VAL A 102 -6.47 2.66 16.35
C VAL A 102 -5.40 1.90 17.10
N GLU A 103 -5.82 0.90 17.88
CA GLU A 103 -4.94 0.17 18.81
C GLU A 103 -4.16 1.12 19.75
N GLY A 104 -4.79 2.22 20.19
CA GLY A 104 -4.18 3.24 21.05
C GLY A 104 -3.24 4.23 20.33
N ILE A 105 -3.00 4.07 19.02
CA ILE A 105 -2.21 5.03 18.24
C ILE A 105 -3.12 6.04 17.56
N ARG A 106 -2.77 7.31 17.66
CA ARG A 106 -3.44 8.37 16.92
C ARG A 106 -3.23 8.24 15.42
N ALA A 107 -4.32 8.02 14.70
CA ALA A 107 -4.34 7.93 13.24
C ALA A 107 -4.83 9.24 12.60
N LEU A 108 -5.75 9.94 13.26
CA LEU A 108 -6.30 11.21 12.80
C LEU A 108 -6.49 12.13 14.00
N ARG A 109 -6.21 13.42 13.84
CA ARG A 109 -6.57 14.47 14.80
C ARG A 109 -7.31 15.57 14.08
N PHE A 110 -8.38 16.08 14.69
CA PHE A 110 -9.00 17.32 14.24
C PHE A 110 -9.32 18.29 15.36
N GLU A 111 -9.29 19.57 15.00
CA GLU A 111 -9.61 20.70 15.84
C GLU A 111 -10.76 21.48 15.20
N VAL A 112 -11.76 21.82 16.00
CA VAL A 112 -12.89 22.65 15.60
C VAL A 112 -12.82 23.93 16.42
N THR A 113 -12.81 25.06 15.72
CA THR A 113 -12.97 26.38 16.36
C THR A 113 -14.39 26.86 16.14
N LEU A 114 -15.04 27.29 17.21
CA LEU A 114 -16.39 27.82 17.22
C LEU A 114 -16.36 29.34 17.01
N GLY A 115 -17.37 29.86 16.34
CA GLY A 115 -17.52 31.27 15.99
C GLY A 115 -18.21 31.47 14.65
N ASP A 116 -18.44 32.73 14.30
CA ASP A 116 -19.20 33.06 13.11
C ASP A 116 -18.47 32.78 11.79
N PRO A 117 -19.20 32.39 10.72
CA PRO A 117 -18.64 32.28 9.39
C PRO A 117 -18.07 33.60 8.88
N ARG A 118 -16.95 33.52 8.16
CA ARG A 118 -16.30 34.67 7.53
C ARG A 118 -17.14 35.20 6.37
N SER A 119 -17.03 36.52 6.13
CA SER A 119 -17.46 37.09 4.85
C SER A 119 -16.58 36.55 3.72
N ASN A 120 -17.19 36.32 2.56
CA ASN A 120 -16.46 35.95 1.35
C ASN A 120 -16.97 36.78 0.18
N HIS A 121 -16.07 37.17 -0.70
CA HIS A 121 -16.38 37.86 -1.94
C HIS A 121 -16.71 36.86 -3.05
N ASP A 122 -17.51 37.27 -4.02
CA ASP A 122 -17.90 36.39 -5.11
C ASP A 122 -16.71 36.14 -6.02
N THR A 123 -16.34 34.87 -6.13
CA THR A 123 -15.35 34.41 -7.10
C THR A 123 -16.14 33.76 -8.22
N GLY A 124 -16.85 34.60 -9.00
CA GLY A 124 -17.42 34.18 -10.26
C GLY A 124 -16.32 33.50 -11.08
N SER A 125 -16.44 32.20 -11.27
CA SER A 125 -15.36 31.33 -11.73
C SER A 125 -15.83 30.54 -12.94
N SER A 126 -15.23 30.84 -14.10
CA SER A 126 -15.40 30.09 -15.36
C SER A 126 -14.45 28.89 -15.45
N GLU A 127 -13.98 28.39 -14.32
CA GLU A 127 -13.00 27.31 -14.26
C GLU A 127 -13.61 26.00 -14.80
N PRO A 128 -12.79 25.14 -15.43
CA PRO A 128 -13.27 23.90 -16.04
C PRO A 128 -13.87 22.95 -14.99
N LEU A 129 -14.98 22.31 -15.34
CA LEU A 129 -15.59 21.29 -14.50
C LEU A 129 -14.88 19.94 -14.72
N LEU A 130 -14.36 19.36 -13.65
CA LEU A 130 -13.62 18.10 -13.65
C LEU A 130 -14.41 17.02 -12.90
N GLN A 131 -14.82 15.98 -13.61
CA GLN A 131 -15.54 14.84 -13.03
C GLN A 131 -15.08 13.54 -13.70
N PRO A 132 -13.82 13.13 -13.48
CA PRO A 132 -13.31 11.91 -14.09
C PRO A 132 -14.03 10.67 -13.54
N ILE A 133 -14.21 9.66 -14.39
CA ILE A 133 -14.79 8.37 -14.02
C ILE A 133 -13.76 7.50 -13.31
N GLU A 134 -12.52 7.52 -13.81
CA GLU A 134 -11.37 6.84 -13.23
C GLU A 134 -10.43 7.85 -12.57
N PRO A 135 -9.68 7.46 -11.51
CA PRO A 135 -8.74 8.37 -10.89
C PRO A 135 -7.67 8.84 -11.88
N ALA A 136 -7.46 10.15 -11.97
CA ALA A 136 -6.47 10.73 -12.88
C ALA A 136 -5.05 10.24 -12.54
N ILE A 137 -4.34 9.71 -13.54
CA ILE A 137 -2.93 9.35 -13.42
C ILE A 137 -2.12 10.57 -13.86
N LEU A 138 -1.51 11.26 -12.90
CA LEU A 138 -0.78 12.51 -13.11
C LEU A 138 0.69 12.33 -12.72
N THR A 139 1.60 12.94 -13.50
CA THR A 139 2.96 13.22 -13.03
C THR A 139 2.95 14.35 -12.00
N PHE A 140 4.03 14.49 -11.23
CA PHE A 140 4.10 15.55 -10.22
C PHE A 140 4.06 16.95 -10.88
N GLU A 141 4.69 17.10 -12.04
CA GLU A 141 4.71 18.35 -12.82
C GLU A 141 3.32 18.72 -13.33
N GLN A 142 2.51 17.73 -13.75
CA GLN A 142 1.13 17.95 -14.14
C GLN A 142 0.27 18.41 -12.95
N MET A 143 0.48 17.84 -11.76
CA MET A 143 -0.26 18.23 -10.56
C MET A 143 -0.09 19.70 -10.21
N VAL A 144 1.12 20.25 -10.35
CA VAL A 144 1.44 21.65 -9.98
C VAL A 144 0.56 22.67 -10.71
N ASN A 145 0.10 22.35 -11.92
CA ASN A 145 -0.72 23.23 -12.75
C ASN A 145 -2.22 22.93 -12.66
N CYS A 146 -2.64 21.94 -11.87
CA CYS A 146 -4.04 21.58 -11.75
C CYS A 146 -4.88 22.67 -11.08
N HIS A 147 -6.00 23.00 -11.72
CA HIS A 147 -7.04 23.88 -11.24
C HIS A 147 -8.36 23.47 -11.88
N GLY A 148 -9.48 23.90 -11.29
CA GLY A 148 -10.79 23.60 -11.82
C GLY A 148 -11.89 23.65 -10.77
N ARG A 149 -13.03 23.08 -11.12
CA ARG A 149 -14.18 22.87 -10.24
C ARG A 149 -14.54 21.40 -10.25
N VAL A 150 -14.82 20.82 -9.09
CA VAL A 150 -15.35 19.46 -8.97
C VAL A 150 -16.79 19.53 -8.50
N PRO A 151 -17.77 18.96 -9.24
CA PRO A 151 -19.15 18.96 -8.80
C PRO A 151 -19.32 18.01 -7.60
N PHE A 152 -20.34 18.26 -6.78
CA PHE A 152 -20.75 17.28 -5.77
C PHE A 152 -21.24 16.01 -6.46
N PHE A 153 -20.58 14.88 -6.19
CA PHE A 153 -20.84 13.62 -6.88
C PHE A 153 -22.28 13.11 -6.70
N SER A 154 -22.83 13.27 -5.51
CA SER A 154 -24.24 13.03 -5.20
C SER A 154 -24.91 14.30 -4.72
N VAL A 155 -26.25 14.36 -4.83
CA VAL A 155 -27.04 15.42 -4.21
C VAL A 155 -26.70 15.53 -2.71
N PRO A 156 -26.50 16.75 -2.17
CA PRO A 156 -26.01 16.94 -0.79
C PRO A 156 -26.78 16.17 0.29
N ASN A 157 -28.10 16.08 0.15
CA ASN A 157 -28.96 15.34 1.08
C ASN A 157 -28.63 13.85 1.18
N LYS A 158 -28.08 13.23 0.13
CA LYS A 158 -27.71 11.80 0.15
C LYS A 158 -26.52 11.54 1.07
N VAL A 159 -25.51 12.43 1.05
CA VAL A 159 -24.36 12.38 1.96
C VAL A 159 -24.81 12.62 3.40
N CYS A 160 -25.66 13.63 3.61
CA CYS A 160 -26.09 14.04 4.95
C CYS A 160 -26.92 13.00 5.70
N ARG A 161 -27.65 12.13 4.98
CA ARG A 161 -28.34 10.97 5.60
C ARG A 161 -27.38 10.02 6.31
N MET A 162 -26.09 9.99 5.94
CA MET A 162 -25.08 9.20 6.62
C MET A 162 -24.52 9.89 7.88
N PHE A 163 -24.66 11.22 7.98
CA PHE A 163 -24.05 12.05 9.03
C PHE A 163 -25.02 13.16 9.49
N PRO A 164 -26.20 12.80 10.05
CA PRO A 164 -27.26 13.76 10.34
C PRO A 164 -26.87 14.83 11.38
N ALA A 165 -26.20 14.46 12.47
CA ALA A 165 -25.81 15.41 13.50
C ALA A 165 -24.72 16.37 13.00
N ALA A 166 -23.83 15.90 12.12
CA ALA A 166 -22.89 16.78 11.44
C ALA A 166 -23.58 17.73 10.46
N ALA A 167 -24.62 17.27 9.75
CA ALA A 167 -25.39 18.12 8.83
C ALA A 167 -26.18 19.20 9.57
N ASP A 168 -26.74 18.88 10.74
CA ASP A 168 -27.44 19.86 11.58
C ASP A 168 -26.48 20.95 12.09
N ALA A 169 -25.27 20.57 12.50
CA ALA A 169 -24.28 21.51 13.05
C ALA A 169 -23.53 22.33 11.98
N LEU A 170 -23.23 21.73 10.81
CA LEU A 170 -22.39 22.35 9.78
C LEU A 170 -23.18 22.92 8.60
N SER A 171 -24.43 22.49 8.41
CA SER A 171 -25.21 22.52 7.18
C SER A 171 -24.93 21.37 6.20
N VAL A 172 -25.96 21.07 5.42
CA VAL A 172 -25.95 20.03 4.38
C VAL A 172 -24.85 20.27 3.34
N GLN A 173 -24.66 21.52 2.93
CA GLN A 173 -23.66 21.90 1.92
C GLN A 173 -22.24 21.68 2.41
N ARG A 174 -21.95 22.01 3.68
CA ARG A 174 -20.60 21.86 4.24
C ARG A 174 -20.22 20.39 4.41
N VAL A 175 -21.17 19.53 4.79
CA VAL A 175 -20.95 18.08 4.87
C VAL A 175 -20.71 17.48 3.47
N ALA A 176 -21.51 17.87 2.48
CA ALA A 176 -21.33 17.42 1.10
C ALA A 176 -19.98 17.87 0.50
N ALA A 177 -19.54 19.10 0.80
CA ALA A 177 -18.24 19.60 0.38
C ALA A 177 -17.07 18.86 1.05
N LEU A 178 -17.16 18.54 2.35
CA LEU A 178 -16.15 17.69 2.99
C LEU A 178 -16.05 16.34 2.27
N ALA A 179 -17.16 15.68 1.97
CA ALA A 179 -17.17 14.44 1.19
C ALA A 179 -16.57 14.63 -0.22
N CYS A 180 -16.95 15.69 -0.92
CA CYS A 180 -16.41 16.04 -2.25
C CYS A 180 -14.89 16.28 -2.22
N SER A 181 -14.31 16.72 -1.09
CA SER A 181 -12.86 16.83 -0.96
C SER A 181 -12.13 15.48 -1.06
N SER A 182 -12.79 14.37 -0.70
CA SER A 182 -12.26 13.02 -0.94
C SER A 182 -12.14 12.77 -2.44
N PHE A 183 -13.20 13.05 -3.22
CA PHE A 183 -13.17 12.93 -4.68
C PHE A 183 -12.11 13.81 -5.33
N LEU A 184 -11.99 15.07 -4.89
CA LEU A 184 -10.97 15.99 -5.39
C LEU A 184 -9.56 15.39 -5.25
N VAL A 185 -9.21 14.91 -4.05
CA VAL A 185 -7.88 14.37 -3.78
C VAL A 185 -7.70 12.99 -4.43
N GLY A 186 -8.67 12.10 -4.25
CA GLY A 186 -8.67 10.70 -4.66
C GLY A 186 -8.78 10.48 -6.17
N MET A 187 -9.52 11.32 -6.87
CA MET A 187 -9.87 11.12 -8.28
C MET A 187 -9.30 12.19 -9.23
N VAL A 188 -9.09 13.42 -8.75
CA VAL A 188 -8.72 14.55 -9.62
C VAL A 188 -7.25 14.95 -9.47
N CYS A 189 -6.85 15.45 -8.30
CA CYS A 189 -5.46 15.84 -8.03
C CYS A 189 -5.15 15.70 -6.53
N PRO A 190 -4.17 14.86 -6.13
CA PRO A 190 -3.24 14.09 -6.97
C PRO A 190 -3.83 12.91 -7.77
N GLY A 191 -5.09 12.55 -7.55
CA GLY A 191 -5.75 11.48 -8.29
C GLY A 191 -5.26 10.10 -7.88
N PHE A 192 -4.94 9.25 -8.86
CA PHE A 192 -4.61 7.84 -8.67
C PHE A 192 -3.56 7.62 -7.58
N HIS A 193 -2.49 8.41 -7.56
CA HIS A 193 -1.38 8.30 -6.60
C HIS A 193 -1.57 9.10 -5.30
N SER A 194 -2.77 9.55 -4.97
CA SER A 194 -2.99 10.42 -3.82
C SER A 194 -2.86 9.74 -2.45
N ILE A 195 -2.42 10.50 -1.44
CA ILE A 195 -2.62 10.22 -0.02
C ILE A 195 -3.05 11.54 0.62
N TYR A 196 -4.27 11.59 1.15
CA TYR A 196 -4.80 12.78 1.81
C TYR A 196 -4.12 12.97 3.17
N ARG A 197 -3.43 14.10 3.37
CA ARG A 197 -2.65 14.40 4.58
C ARG A 197 -3.38 15.26 5.60
N GLY A 198 -4.22 16.19 5.15
CA GLY A 198 -4.96 17.04 6.08
C GLY A 198 -5.73 18.14 5.39
N LEU A 199 -6.54 18.86 6.14
CA LEU A 199 -7.27 20.03 5.65
C LEU A 199 -7.25 21.13 6.71
N ASN A 200 -7.38 22.37 6.24
CA ASN A 200 -7.53 23.55 7.08
C ASN A 200 -8.55 24.45 6.41
N LEU A 201 -9.80 24.37 6.87
CA LEU A 201 -10.94 25.02 6.26
C LEU A 201 -11.58 26.01 7.24
N PHE A 202 -12.03 27.13 6.70
CA PHE A 202 -12.80 28.16 7.39
C PHE A 202 -14.20 28.21 6.80
N SER A 203 -15.19 28.36 7.66
CA SER A 203 -16.57 28.53 7.24
C SER A 203 -16.72 29.89 6.57
N ALA A 204 -17.31 29.89 5.38
CA ALA A 204 -17.77 31.09 4.68
C ALA A 204 -19.30 31.19 4.76
N ARG A 205 -19.84 32.39 4.66
CA ARG A 205 -21.29 32.59 4.44
C ARG A 205 -21.72 31.88 3.15
N LEU A 206 -22.75 31.05 3.24
CA LEU A 206 -23.28 30.28 2.11
C LEU A 206 -24.00 31.21 1.13
N ARG A 207 -23.75 31.02 -0.17
CA ARG A 207 -24.46 31.68 -1.28
C ARG A 207 -24.90 30.63 -2.28
N GLU A 208 -25.87 30.96 -3.12
CA GLU A 208 -26.42 30.02 -4.11
C GLU A 208 -25.36 29.49 -5.10
N CYS A 209 -24.40 30.33 -5.49
CA CYS A 209 -23.28 29.93 -6.36
C CYS A 209 -22.35 28.87 -5.74
N ASP A 210 -22.37 28.70 -4.41
CA ASP A 210 -21.50 27.79 -3.67
C ASP A 210 -22.12 26.39 -3.48
N TYR A 211 -23.33 26.10 -4.00
CA TYR A 211 -24.12 24.91 -3.63
C TYR A 211 -23.82 23.62 -4.41
N GLY A 212 -23.07 23.68 -5.50
CA GLY A 212 -22.95 22.53 -6.42
C GLY A 212 -21.54 21.99 -6.64
N ALA A 213 -20.49 22.69 -6.21
CA ALA A 213 -19.12 22.33 -6.55
C ALA A 213 -18.10 22.89 -5.55
N LEU A 214 -16.92 22.26 -5.53
CA LEU A 214 -15.70 22.82 -4.95
C LEU A 214 -14.79 23.32 -6.06
N GLN A 215 -14.47 24.61 -6.04
CA GLN A 215 -13.38 25.16 -6.84
C GLN A 215 -12.05 24.84 -6.15
N PHE A 216 -11.02 24.55 -6.94
CA PHE A 216 -9.68 24.34 -6.43
C PHE A 216 -8.60 24.85 -7.40
N ARG A 217 -7.41 25.08 -6.83
CA ARG A 217 -6.16 25.21 -7.58
C ARG A 217 -5.00 24.71 -6.72
N VAL A 218 -3.97 24.15 -7.33
CA VAL A 218 -2.72 23.87 -6.61
C VAL A 218 -2.01 25.20 -6.34
N ALA A 219 -1.89 25.53 -5.05
CA ALA A 219 -1.35 26.81 -4.61
C ALA A 219 0.11 26.73 -4.16
N GLN A 220 0.52 25.57 -3.63
CA GLN A 220 1.89 25.30 -3.20
C GLN A 220 2.24 23.84 -3.48
N ASN A 221 3.53 23.55 -3.63
CA ASN A 221 4.04 22.20 -3.77
C ASN A 221 5.43 22.10 -3.11
N ASP A 222 5.80 20.88 -2.70
CA ASP A 222 7.16 20.54 -2.30
C ASP A 222 7.57 19.22 -2.99
N PRO A 223 8.37 19.29 -4.07
CA PRO A 223 8.81 18.11 -4.80
C PRO A 223 9.58 17.10 -3.95
N ARG A 224 10.30 17.56 -2.91
CA ARG A 224 11.15 16.70 -2.06
C ARG A 224 10.32 15.70 -1.26
N PHE A 225 9.10 16.09 -0.89
CA PHE A 225 8.14 15.26 -0.18
C PHE A 225 6.96 14.84 -1.07
N ARG A 226 7.02 15.15 -2.37
CA ARG A 226 5.93 14.99 -3.33
C ARG A 226 4.59 15.49 -2.77
N LEU A 227 4.61 16.66 -2.12
CA LEU A 227 3.45 17.26 -1.48
C LEU A 227 2.83 18.31 -2.41
N VAL A 228 1.50 18.33 -2.53
CA VAL A 228 0.74 19.42 -3.13
C VAL A 228 -0.28 19.96 -2.14
N LYS A 229 -0.45 21.27 -2.15
CA LYS A 229 -1.44 21.99 -1.33
C LYS A 229 -2.45 22.65 -2.24
N LEU A 230 -3.69 22.19 -2.15
CA LEU A 230 -4.81 22.67 -2.95
C LEU A 230 -5.53 23.77 -2.18
N ALA A 231 -5.58 24.98 -2.72
CA ALA A 231 -6.50 26.00 -2.23
C ALA A 231 -7.91 25.67 -2.72
N VAL A 232 -8.90 25.70 -1.84
CA VAL A 232 -10.29 25.33 -2.17
C VAL A 232 -11.29 26.37 -1.67
N VAL A 233 -12.37 26.56 -2.44
CA VAL A 233 -13.53 27.39 -2.09
C VAL A 233 -14.79 26.73 -2.64
N GLY A 234 -15.86 26.69 -1.86
CA GLY A 234 -17.17 26.18 -2.27
C GLY A 234 -17.86 25.39 -1.15
N GLY A 235 -19.16 25.15 -1.29
CA GLY A 235 -19.96 24.43 -0.29
C GLY A 235 -19.96 25.03 1.11
N GLY A 236 -19.69 26.33 1.24
CA GLY A 236 -19.56 27.03 2.52
C GLY A 236 -18.21 26.90 3.20
N TRP A 237 -17.18 26.39 2.50
CA TRP A 237 -15.80 26.32 2.95
C TRP A 237 -14.86 27.17 2.10
N MET A 238 -13.81 27.67 2.74
CA MET A 238 -12.61 28.19 2.08
C MET A 238 -11.36 27.75 2.84
N GLY A 239 -10.26 27.47 2.16
CA GLY A 239 -9.01 27.11 2.83
C GLY A 239 -8.13 26.24 1.97
N SER A 240 -7.53 25.22 2.57
CA SER A 240 -6.59 24.35 1.88
C SER A 240 -6.70 22.87 2.25
N LEU A 241 -6.39 22.02 1.29
CA LEU A 241 -6.20 20.58 1.45
C LEU A 241 -4.73 20.25 1.18
N ASP A 242 -4.14 19.37 1.99
CA ASP A 242 -2.78 18.88 1.81
C ASP A 242 -2.82 17.41 1.38
N ALA A 243 -2.11 17.06 0.31
CA ALA A 243 -2.03 15.70 -0.18
C ALA A 243 -0.62 15.35 -0.68
N HIS A 244 -0.22 14.08 -0.50
CA HIS A 244 0.98 13.52 -1.09
C HIS A 244 0.67 12.78 -2.38
N ALA A 245 1.56 12.89 -3.36
CA ALA A 245 1.62 12.00 -4.50
C ALA A 245 2.58 10.84 -4.16
N ARG A 246 2.02 9.67 -3.88
CA ARG A 246 2.78 8.45 -3.64
C ARG A 246 3.54 8.03 -4.90
N PRO A 247 4.69 7.36 -4.76
CA PRO A 247 5.39 6.81 -5.92
C PRO A 247 4.54 5.76 -6.64
N GLU A 248 4.85 5.57 -7.91
CA GLU A 248 4.36 4.45 -8.69
C GLU A 248 4.92 3.13 -8.13
N PRO A 249 4.22 2.00 -8.35
CA PRO A 249 4.78 0.69 -8.06
C PRO A 249 6.17 0.51 -8.67
N THR A 250 7.06 -0.16 -7.95
CA THR A 250 8.46 -0.29 -8.39
C THR A 250 8.57 -1.22 -9.59
N ALA A 251 8.96 -0.69 -10.74
CA ALA A 251 9.31 -1.50 -11.91
C ALA A 251 10.65 -2.21 -11.71
N GLN A 252 10.75 -3.45 -12.18
CA GLN A 252 12.04 -4.13 -12.33
C GLN A 252 12.63 -3.82 -13.72
N PRO A 253 13.96 -3.91 -13.89
CA PRO A 253 14.59 -3.83 -15.20
C PRO A 253 13.86 -4.68 -16.26
N ASP A 254 13.75 -4.14 -17.46
CA ASP A 254 13.20 -4.86 -18.61
C ASP A 254 14.17 -5.95 -19.10
N LEU A 255 13.68 -6.88 -19.92
CA LEU A 255 14.49 -7.99 -20.40
C LEU A 255 15.70 -7.53 -21.24
N PRO A 256 15.58 -6.53 -22.14
CA PRO A 256 16.74 -5.96 -22.83
C PRO A 256 17.79 -5.38 -21.87
N GLY A 257 17.38 -4.63 -20.85
CA GLY A 257 18.28 -4.09 -19.84
C GLY A 257 18.99 -5.20 -19.05
N ILE A 258 18.30 -6.29 -18.73
CA ILE A 258 18.88 -7.47 -18.07
C ILE A 258 19.89 -8.18 -18.99
N ALA A 259 19.58 -8.32 -20.27
CA ALA A 259 20.44 -8.98 -21.27
C ALA A 259 21.79 -8.26 -21.47
N THR A 260 21.91 -6.99 -21.10
CA THR A 260 23.21 -6.30 -21.07
C THR A 260 24.19 -6.86 -20.02
N LYS A 261 23.69 -7.61 -19.02
CA LYS A 261 24.47 -8.12 -17.88
C LYS A 261 24.51 -9.65 -17.79
N VAL A 262 23.65 -10.34 -18.53
CA VAL A 262 23.48 -11.81 -18.51
C VAL A 262 23.84 -12.35 -19.89
N MET A 263 24.75 -13.33 -19.94
CA MET A 263 25.15 -13.91 -21.23
C MET A 263 24.04 -14.83 -21.77
N PRO A 264 23.78 -14.84 -23.08
CA PRO A 264 22.88 -15.83 -23.68
C PRO A 264 23.35 -17.25 -23.34
N GLY A 265 22.43 -18.06 -22.84
CA GLY A 265 22.70 -19.46 -22.45
C GLY A 265 23.43 -19.65 -21.12
N GLU A 266 23.69 -18.58 -20.35
CA GLU A 266 24.31 -18.66 -19.02
C GLU A 266 23.57 -19.61 -18.07
N PHE A 267 22.25 -19.73 -18.24
CA PHE A 267 21.35 -20.55 -17.43
C PHE A 267 20.59 -21.60 -18.25
N SER A 268 21.08 -22.03 -19.42
CA SER A 268 20.37 -22.95 -20.34
C SER A 268 19.85 -24.24 -19.69
N ASN A 269 20.51 -24.74 -18.65
CA ASN A 269 20.12 -25.98 -17.97
C ASN A 269 19.35 -25.71 -16.66
N ALA A 270 18.97 -24.45 -16.40
CA ALA A 270 18.20 -24.10 -15.21
C ALA A 270 16.74 -24.50 -15.38
N SER A 271 16.20 -25.15 -14.34
CA SER A 271 14.76 -25.33 -14.14
C SER A 271 14.45 -24.74 -12.77
N ALA A 272 13.94 -23.52 -12.77
CA ALA A 272 13.83 -22.69 -11.58
C ALA A 272 12.39 -22.55 -11.10
N LEU A 273 12.13 -22.88 -9.84
CA LEU A 273 10.91 -22.52 -9.14
C LEU A 273 11.11 -21.21 -8.39
N VAL A 274 10.38 -20.16 -8.77
CA VAL A 274 10.43 -18.85 -8.08
C VAL A 274 9.17 -18.65 -7.25
N VAL A 275 9.30 -18.83 -5.94
CA VAL A 275 8.18 -18.65 -5.00
C VAL A 275 8.01 -17.16 -4.70
N GLY A 276 6.87 -16.56 -5.07
CA GLY A 276 6.69 -15.10 -5.05
C GLY A 276 7.29 -14.38 -6.27
N GLY A 277 7.18 -14.96 -7.47
CA GLY A 277 7.78 -14.44 -8.70
C GLY A 277 6.98 -13.35 -9.43
N SER A 278 5.81 -12.97 -8.94
CA SER A 278 4.91 -12.02 -9.65
C SER A 278 5.34 -10.55 -9.59
N ARG A 279 6.30 -10.18 -8.72
CA ARG A 279 6.76 -8.80 -8.52
C ARG A 279 8.09 -8.74 -7.76
N GLY A 280 8.70 -7.55 -7.69
CA GLY A 280 9.89 -7.28 -6.89
C GLY A 280 11.07 -8.19 -7.25
N LEU A 281 11.79 -8.69 -6.24
CA LEU A 281 12.98 -9.51 -6.47
C LEU A 281 12.68 -10.86 -7.16
N GLY A 282 11.48 -11.43 -6.94
CA GLY A 282 11.06 -12.65 -7.63
C GLY A 282 10.83 -12.45 -9.12
N GLU A 283 10.23 -11.32 -9.51
CA GLU A 283 10.12 -10.94 -10.93
C GLU A 283 11.51 -10.79 -11.56
N LEU A 284 12.43 -10.10 -10.87
CA LEU A 284 13.80 -9.91 -11.35
C LEU A 284 14.55 -11.23 -11.54
N ILE A 285 14.48 -12.15 -10.56
CA ILE A 285 15.11 -13.46 -10.66
C ILE A 285 14.52 -14.27 -11.83
N SER A 286 13.20 -14.23 -11.99
CA SER A 286 12.52 -14.91 -13.09
C SER A 286 13.01 -14.41 -14.45
N LYS A 287 13.13 -13.08 -14.61
CA LYS A 287 13.65 -12.47 -15.84
C LYS A 287 15.14 -12.79 -16.08
N ILE A 288 15.98 -12.74 -15.05
CA ILE A 288 17.42 -13.09 -15.15
C ILE A 288 17.60 -14.51 -15.69
N ILE A 289 16.90 -15.48 -15.10
CA ILE A 289 17.03 -16.89 -15.49
C ILE A 289 16.53 -17.10 -16.91
N ALA A 290 15.38 -16.52 -17.27
CA ALA A 290 14.82 -16.64 -18.60
C ALA A 290 15.71 -15.99 -19.69
N VAL A 291 16.29 -14.81 -19.43
CA VAL A 291 17.25 -14.16 -20.34
C VAL A 291 18.50 -15.00 -20.55
N GLY A 292 18.98 -15.69 -19.52
CA GLY A 292 20.08 -16.64 -19.65
C GLY A 292 19.69 -17.98 -20.28
N GLY A 293 18.46 -18.14 -20.78
CA GLY A 293 18.00 -19.35 -21.48
C GLY A 293 17.44 -20.46 -20.59
N GLY A 294 17.25 -20.21 -19.30
CA GLY A 294 16.66 -21.17 -18.37
C GLY A 294 15.13 -21.21 -18.43
N HIS A 295 14.56 -22.32 -17.96
CA HIS A 295 13.12 -22.45 -17.74
C HIS A 295 12.74 -21.96 -16.34
N VAL A 296 11.68 -21.16 -16.25
CA VAL A 296 11.18 -20.63 -14.98
C VAL A 296 9.73 -21.04 -14.75
N THR A 297 9.44 -21.64 -13.60
CA THR A 297 8.09 -21.68 -13.06
C THR A 297 7.98 -20.62 -11.97
N LEU A 298 7.28 -19.52 -12.23
CA LEU A 298 7.04 -18.48 -11.24
C LEU A 298 5.70 -18.71 -10.54
N THR A 299 5.59 -18.24 -9.30
CA THR A 299 4.37 -18.40 -8.50
C THR A 299 3.80 -17.09 -7.99
N TYR A 300 2.51 -17.10 -7.67
CA TYR A 300 1.80 -15.99 -7.04
C TYR A 300 0.74 -16.50 -6.05
N SER A 301 0.46 -15.73 -4.99
CA SER A 301 -0.64 -15.99 -4.06
C SER A 301 -1.85 -15.09 -4.34
N VAL A 302 -1.60 -13.82 -4.65
CA VAL A 302 -2.59 -12.79 -5.00
C VAL A 302 -2.14 -12.10 -6.28
N GLY A 303 -3.08 -11.58 -7.07
CA GLY A 303 -2.83 -10.78 -8.27
C GLY A 303 -2.20 -11.58 -9.40
N GLU A 304 -2.99 -12.50 -9.97
CA GLU A 304 -2.62 -13.32 -11.12
C GLU A 304 -2.17 -12.48 -12.33
N ALA A 305 -2.84 -11.34 -12.57
CA ALA A 305 -2.50 -10.46 -13.68
C ALA A 305 -1.03 -10.00 -13.68
N ASP A 306 -0.46 -9.71 -12.51
CA ASP A 306 0.97 -9.34 -12.41
C ASP A 306 1.88 -10.53 -12.77
N ALA A 307 1.52 -11.74 -12.36
CA ALA A 307 2.25 -12.96 -12.70
C ALA A 307 2.18 -13.27 -14.20
N ARG A 308 0.99 -13.13 -14.80
CA ARG A 308 0.76 -13.31 -16.24
C ARG A 308 1.46 -12.26 -17.08
N ARG A 309 1.55 -11.01 -16.60
CA ARG A 309 2.37 -9.96 -17.23
C ARG A 309 3.83 -10.39 -17.32
N VAL A 310 4.43 -10.83 -16.21
CA VAL A 310 5.84 -11.28 -16.19
C VAL A 310 6.04 -12.47 -17.13
N GLN A 311 5.11 -13.43 -17.13
CA GLN A 311 5.13 -14.56 -18.07
C GLN A 311 5.09 -14.09 -19.53
N ALA A 312 4.16 -13.19 -19.87
CA ALA A 312 4.01 -12.66 -21.23
C ALA A 312 5.26 -11.89 -21.68
N GLU A 313 5.87 -11.08 -20.81
CA GLU A 313 7.14 -10.39 -21.10
C GLU A 313 8.29 -11.38 -21.38
N ILE A 314 8.38 -12.46 -20.60
CA ILE A 314 9.40 -13.50 -20.80
C ILE A 314 9.18 -14.24 -22.12
N ILE A 315 7.95 -14.68 -22.39
CA ILE A 315 7.62 -15.43 -23.62
C ILE A 315 7.82 -14.55 -24.86
N ALA A 316 7.41 -13.28 -24.82
CA ALA A 316 7.61 -12.34 -25.91
C ALA A 316 9.09 -12.10 -26.24
N TYR A 317 9.97 -12.24 -25.25
CA TYR A 317 11.42 -12.16 -25.44
C TYR A 317 12.06 -13.50 -25.88
N GLY A 318 11.26 -14.57 -26.05
CA GLY A 318 11.72 -15.89 -26.45
C GLY A 318 12.16 -16.81 -25.30
N GLY A 319 11.91 -16.43 -24.04
CA GLY A 319 12.19 -17.26 -22.88
C GLY A 319 11.07 -18.27 -22.58
N SER A 320 11.31 -19.17 -21.62
CA SER A 320 10.35 -20.18 -21.18
C SER A 320 9.86 -19.90 -19.76
N CYS A 321 8.55 -19.69 -19.59
CA CYS A 321 7.96 -19.38 -18.30
C CYS A 321 6.58 -20.03 -18.09
N ASP A 322 6.46 -20.79 -17.01
CA ASP A 322 5.18 -21.28 -16.46
C ASP A 322 4.75 -20.46 -15.25
N VAL A 323 3.44 -20.47 -14.98
CA VAL A 323 2.84 -19.76 -13.84
C VAL A 323 1.94 -20.70 -13.07
N ILE A 324 2.17 -20.81 -11.76
CA ILE A 324 1.30 -21.56 -10.85
C ILE A 324 0.85 -20.69 -9.67
N HIS A 325 -0.38 -20.91 -9.21
CA HIS A 325 -0.82 -20.35 -7.93
C HIS A 325 -0.15 -21.10 -6.78
N TYR A 326 0.46 -20.35 -5.86
CA TYR A 326 1.08 -20.87 -4.65
C TYR A 326 0.91 -19.87 -3.49
N ASP A 327 0.21 -20.32 -2.44
CA ASP A 327 0.06 -19.63 -1.17
C ASP A 327 0.75 -20.43 -0.06
N VAL A 328 1.75 -19.81 0.58
CA VAL A 328 2.54 -20.43 1.66
C VAL A 328 1.71 -20.80 2.89
N ARG A 329 0.50 -20.26 3.02
CA ARG A 329 -0.43 -20.54 4.13
C ARG A 329 -1.26 -21.79 3.89
N LEU A 330 -1.28 -22.29 2.66
CA LEU A 330 -2.01 -23.50 2.27
C LEU A 330 -1.06 -24.70 2.20
N ASN A 331 -1.63 -25.89 2.12
CA ASN A 331 -0.86 -27.13 2.06
C ASN A 331 0.08 -27.12 0.83
N ALA A 332 1.39 -27.32 1.05
CA ALA A 332 2.37 -27.28 -0.02
C ALA A 332 2.22 -28.45 -1.02
N ARG A 333 1.89 -29.67 -0.54
CA ARG A 333 1.80 -30.89 -1.35
C ARG A 333 0.83 -30.74 -2.52
N ASP A 334 -0.37 -30.28 -2.21
CA ASP A 334 -1.44 -30.12 -3.20
C ASP A 334 -1.07 -29.09 -4.27
N GLN A 335 -0.38 -28.03 -3.85
CA GLN A 335 0.00 -26.94 -4.74
C GLN A 335 1.19 -27.30 -5.62
N ILE A 336 2.23 -27.93 -5.05
CA ILE A 336 3.41 -28.33 -5.82
C ILE A 336 3.06 -29.43 -6.82
N SER A 337 1.99 -30.22 -6.61
CA SER A 337 1.53 -31.27 -7.54
C SER A 337 1.44 -30.79 -9.00
N ARG A 338 1.15 -29.50 -9.19
CA ARG A 338 1.03 -28.80 -10.48
C ARG A 338 2.36 -28.56 -11.20
N LEU A 339 3.50 -28.76 -10.54
CA LEU A 339 4.81 -28.70 -11.18
C LEU A 339 4.96 -29.85 -12.17
N SER A 340 5.33 -29.51 -13.40
CA SER A 340 5.54 -30.43 -14.52
C SER A 340 6.85 -31.22 -14.40
N SER A 341 7.86 -30.65 -13.76
CA SER A 341 9.19 -31.25 -13.60
C SER A 341 9.82 -30.89 -12.25
N CYS A 342 10.89 -31.59 -11.88
CA CYS A 342 11.68 -31.27 -10.70
C CYS A 342 12.43 -29.94 -10.92
N PRO A 343 12.26 -28.93 -10.06
CA PRO A 343 13.08 -27.73 -10.12
C PRO A 343 14.51 -28.03 -9.65
N GLY A 344 15.51 -27.70 -10.45
CA GLY A 344 16.93 -27.76 -10.03
C GLY A 344 17.28 -26.63 -9.06
N GLN A 345 16.63 -25.46 -9.22
CA GLN A 345 16.81 -24.29 -8.36
C GLN A 345 15.47 -23.83 -7.78
N VAL A 346 15.46 -23.43 -6.52
CA VAL A 346 14.28 -22.88 -5.84
C VAL A 346 14.64 -21.53 -5.24
N TYR A 347 13.87 -20.50 -5.53
CA TYR A 347 14.07 -19.15 -5.00
C TYR A 347 12.87 -18.79 -4.11
N TYR A 348 13.06 -18.75 -2.79
CA TYR A 348 11.97 -18.57 -1.83
C TYR A 348 11.78 -17.11 -1.42
N LEU A 349 10.96 -16.35 -2.15
CA LEU A 349 10.75 -14.91 -1.93
C LEU A 349 9.37 -14.47 -1.40
N PRO A 350 8.47 -15.34 -0.88
CA PRO A 350 7.24 -14.87 -0.24
C PRO A 350 7.54 -13.96 0.96
N THR A 351 6.86 -12.82 1.02
CA THR A 351 6.88 -11.93 2.17
C THR A 351 5.49 -11.33 2.37
N PRO A 352 4.95 -11.31 3.61
CA PRO A 352 3.79 -10.50 3.92
C PRO A 352 4.22 -9.02 3.92
N VAL A 353 3.25 -8.11 4.06
CA VAL A 353 3.53 -6.67 4.15
C VAL A 353 4.38 -6.40 5.39
N ILE A 354 5.60 -5.88 5.18
CA ILE A 354 6.63 -5.72 6.22
C ILE A 354 6.31 -4.56 7.16
N SER A 355 6.08 -3.36 6.59
CA SER A 355 5.84 -2.15 7.37
C SER A 355 4.34 -1.92 7.50
N ARG A 356 3.83 -1.97 8.73
CA ARG A 356 2.49 -1.46 9.07
C ARG A 356 2.54 -0.78 10.43
N ARG A 357 1.53 0.05 10.70
CA ARG A 357 1.29 0.70 11.99
C ARG A 357 1.46 -0.30 13.15
N LYS A 358 2.11 0.12 14.24
CA LYS A 358 2.44 -0.73 15.40
C LYS A 358 2.34 0.08 16.69
N SER A 359 1.54 -0.38 17.64
CA SER A 359 1.21 0.33 18.89
C SER A 359 2.07 -0.06 20.08
N SER A 360 2.71 -1.22 20.00
CA SER A 360 3.54 -1.80 21.05
C SER A 360 4.93 -2.13 20.53
N LEU A 361 5.85 -2.48 21.42
CA LEU A 361 7.16 -3.02 21.03
C LEU A 361 7.03 -4.39 20.35
N PHE A 362 5.99 -5.16 20.64
CA PHE A 362 5.81 -6.52 20.13
C PHE A 362 4.33 -6.85 19.87
N SER A 363 4.04 -7.42 18.71
CA SER A 363 2.75 -7.97 18.31
C SER A 363 2.90 -9.47 18.03
N GLN A 364 2.30 -10.29 18.88
CA GLN A 364 2.28 -11.74 18.71
C GLN A 364 1.68 -12.16 17.36
N GLN A 365 0.57 -11.53 16.97
CA GLN A 365 -0.09 -11.81 15.69
C GLN A 365 0.81 -11.52 14.49
N ARG A 366 1.52 -10.37 14.50
CA ARG A 366 2.47 -10.04 13.42
C ARG A 366 3.65 -11.00 13.41
N PHE A 367 4.17 -11.39 14.57
CA PHE A 367 5.24 -12.37 14.66
C PHE A 367 4.83 -13.73 14.10
N GLN A 368 3.63 -14.21 14.44
CA GLN A 368 3.07 -15.44 13.88
C GLN A 368 2.86 -15.36 12.37
N GLU A 369 2.42 -14.21 11.85
CA GLU A 369 2.32 -13.96 10.41
C GLU A 369 3.71 -14.10 9.75
N PHE A 370 4.74 -13.45 10.29
CA PHE A 370 6.09 -13.58 9.74
C PHE A 370 6.65 -15.01 9.85
N LEU A 371 6.42 -15.73 10.95
CA LEU A 371 6.84 -17.13 11.08
C LEU A 371 6.16 -18.06 10.08
N THR A 372 4.87 -17.82 9.80
CA THR A 372 4.13 -18.54 8.76
C THR A 372 4.86 -18.46 7.42
N PHE A 373 5.36 -17.28 7.05
CA PHE A 373 6.05 -17.07 5.78
C PHE A 373 7.53 -17.45 5.80
N TYR A 374 8.28 -17.15 6.86
CA TYR A 374 9.74 -17.27 6.84
C TYR A 374 10.26 -18.60 7.41
N ALA A 375 9.45 -19.32 8.19
CA ALA A 375 9.85 -20.58 8.78
C ALA A 375 8.92 -21.73 8.36
N ILE A 376 7.64 -21.65 8.73
CA ILE A 376 6.69 -22.76 8.55
C ILE A 376 6.48 -23.07 7.06
N GLY A 377 6.06 -22.08 6.28
CA GLY A 377 5.82 -22.25 4.85
C GLY A 377 7.10 -22.57 4.05
N PHE A 378 8.27 -22.15 4.54
CA PHE A 378 9.56 -22.52 3.95
C PHE A 378 9.87 -24.00 4.20
N TYR A 379 9.72 -24.45 5.44
CA TYR A 379 9.93 -25.85 5.82
C TYR A 379 8.98 -26.77 5.07
N ASP A 380 7.68 -26.44 5.03
CA ASP A 380 6.68 -27.24 4.35
C ASP A 380 6.98 -27.36 2.85
N LEU A 381 7.38 -26.28 2.17
CA LEU A 381 7.81 -26.35 0.78
C LEU A 381 9.04 -27.26 0.61
N CYS A 382 10.07 -27.08 1.44
CA CYS A 382 11.29 -27.88 1.37
C CYS A 382 10.99 -29.37 1.55
N ARG A 383 10.17 -29.72 2.57
CA ARG A 383 9.76 -31.09 2.87
C ARG A 383 9.04 -31.70 1.67
N GLU A 384 8.00 -31.04 1.15
CA GLU A 384 7.19 -31.63 0.08
C GLU A 384 7.93 -31.71 -1.27
N LEU A 385 8.78 -30.73 -1.61
CA LEU A 385 9.63 -30.82 -2.80
C LEU A 385 10.59 -32.01 -2.71
N ARG A 386 11.19 -32.24 -1.53
CA ARG A 386 12.12 -33.35 -1.31
C ARG A 386 11.43 -34.71 -1.30
N LEU A 387 10.25 -34.80 -0.70
CA LEU A 387 9.42 -36.01 -0.74
C LEU A 387 9.05 -36.37 -2.19
N ARG A 388 8.74 -35.37 -3.02
CA ARG A 388 8.30 -35.60 -4.40
C ARG A 388 9.44 -35.85 -5.37
N PHE A 389 10.54 -35.11 -5.27
CA PHE A 389 11.58 -35.07 -6.30
C PHE A 389 12.98 -35.48 -5.82
N GLY A 390 13.14 -35.78 -4.53
CA GLY A 390 14.42 -36.14 -3.93
C GLY A 390 15.24 -34.95 -3.43
N LYS A 391 16.49 -35.21 -3.01
CA LYS A 391 17.29 -34.26 -2.20
C LYS A 391 18.17 -33.29 -3.00
N ARG A 392 18.23 -33.41 -4.33
CA ARG A 392 19.10 -32.59 -5.20
C ARG A 392 18.43 -31.26 -5.56
N LEU A 393 18.29 -30.37 -4.58
CA LEU A 393 17.73 -29.03 -4.75
C LEU A 393 18.76 -27.99 -4.33
N SER A 394 18.92 -26.94 -5.13
CA SER A 394 19.61 -25.72 -4.70
C SER A 394 18.58 -24.64 -4.38
N ILE A 395 18.63 -24.10 -3.16
CA ILE A 395 17.57 -23.21 -2.65
C ILE A 395 18.19 -21.89 -2.23
N LEU A 396 17.67 -20.77 -2.73
CA LEU A 396 17.92 -19.44 -2.14
C LEU A 396 16.90 -19.18 -1.03
N TYR A 397 17.41 -18.92 0.16
CA TYR A 397 16.65 -18.33 1.26
C TYR A 397 17.11 -16.87 1.49
N PRO A 398 16.29 -15.86 1.13
CA PRO A 398 16.60 -14.46 1.36
C PRO A 398 16.36 -14.09 2.83
N SER A 399 17.44 -13.78 3.51
CA SER A 399 17.45 -13.15 4.83
C SER A 399 17.64 -11.63 4.71
N SER A 400 17.88 -10.92 5.80
CA SER A 400 17.96 -9.45 5.81
C SER A 400 19.02 -8.93 6.78
N VAL A 401 19.69 -7.84 6.36
CA VAL A 401 20.62 -7.09 7.22
C VAL A 401 19.92 -6.47 8.45
N TYR A 402 18.59 -6.39 8.47
CA TYR A 402 17.81 -5.87 9.60
C TYR A 402 17.82 -6.81 10.82
N ILE A 403 18.32 -8.03 10.69
CA ILE A 403 18.62 -8.89 11.84
C ILE A 403 19.65 -8.21 12.77
N ASP A 404 20.64 -7.55 12.17
CA ASP A 404 21.74 -6.88 12.88
C ASP A 404 21.38 -5.43 13.20
N SER A 405 20.94 -4.65 12.20
CA SER A 405 20.74 -3.20 12.38
C SER A 405 19.45 -2.82 13.11
N ARG A 406 18.44 -3.71 13.11
CA ARG A 406 17.15 -3.59 13.82
C ARG A 406 16.54 -2.18 13.84
N PRO A 407 16.17 -1.61 12.69
CA PRO A 407 15.45 -0.34 12.65
C PRO A 407 14.12 -0.41 13.42
N ASP A 408 13.59 0.76 13.78
CA ASP A 408 12.30 0.87 14.47
C ASP A 408 11.20 0.05 13.78
N ASN A 409 10.37 -0.60 14.59
CA ASN A 409 9.25 -1.45 14.16
C ASN A 409 9.62 -2.71 13.36
N MET A 410 10.89 -3.14 13.34
CA MET A 410 11.34 -4.35 12.63
C MET A 410 11.58 -5.56 13.54
N THR A 411 11.25 -5.50 14.83
CA THR A 411 11.54 -6.55 15.82
C THR A 411 11.04 -7.94 15.39
N GLU A 412 9.75 -8.08 15.08
CA GLU A 412 9.15 -9.37 14.72
C GLU A 412 9.69 -9.89 13.39
N TYR A 413 9.91 -8.99 12.42
CA TYR A 413 10.50 -9.31 11.13
C TYR A 413 11.93 -9.86 11.30
N ALA A 414 12.76 -9.17 12.09
CA ALA A 414 14.12 -9.59 12.39
C ALA A 414 14.15 -10.93 13.13
N MET A 415 13.28 -11.12 14.13
CA MET A 415 13.15 -12.38 14.86
C MET A 415 12.77 -13.55 13.93
N ALA A 416 11.77 -13.37 13.08
CA ALA A 416 11.30 -14.42 12.18
C ALA A 416 12.33 -14.74 11.09
N LYS A 417 13.04 -13.73 10.56
CA LYS A 417 14.15 -13.96 9.62
C LYS A 417 15.30 -14.72 10.29
N ALA A 418 15.68 -14.36 11.51
CA ALA A 418 16.69 -15.09 12.27
C ALA A 418 16.26 -16.54 12.56
N ALA A 419 15.00 -16.78 12.93
CA ALA A 419 14.45 -18.13 13.09
C ALA A 419 14.57 -18.94 11.78
N GLY A 420 14.28 -18.32 10.64
CA GLY A 420 14.48 -18.95 9.33
C GLY A 420 15.95 -19.26 9.01
N GLU A 421 16.92 -18.43 9.43
CA GLU A 421 18.35 -18.74 9.28
C GLU A 421 18.74 -19.99 10.08
N VAL A 422 18.27 -20.11 11.33
CA VAL A 422 18.50 -21.30 12.16
C VAL A 422 17.90 -22.54 11.51
N LEU A 423 16.65 -22.45 11.05
CA LEU A 423 15.98 -23.54 10.35
C LEU A 423 16.73 -23.97 9.09
N CYS A 424 17.23 -23.02 8.28
CA CYS A 424 18.05 -23.34 7.10
C CYS A 424 19.31 -24.12 7.48
N ALA A 425 20.00 -23.71 8.56
CA ALA A 425 21.20 -24.40 9.03
C ALA A 425 20.91 -25.85 9.45
N ASP A 426 19.78 -26.08 10.13
CA ASP A 426 19.41 -27.41 10.61
C ASP A 426 18.87 -28.31 9.50
N ILE A 427 18.12 -27.78 8.52
CA ILE A 427 17.75 -28.53 7.31
C ILE A 427 19.01 -29.04 6.59
N GLN A 428 20.05 -28.20 6.45
CA GLN A 428 21.29 -28.63 5.79
C GLN A 428 22.05 -29.72 6.56
N LYS A 429 22.02 -29.70 7.90
CA LYS A 429 22.65 -30.75 8.72
C LYS A 429 21.85 -32.05 8.67
N PHE A 430 20.53 -31.96 8.78
CA PHE A 430 19.63 -33.10 8.85
C PHE A 430 19.50 -33.81 7.50
N GLU A 431 19.57 -33.06 6.39
CA GLU A 431 19.24 -33.56 5.06
C GLU A 431 20.36 -33.35 4.03
N SER A 432 21.38 -34.22 4.03
CA SER A 432 22.40 -34.30 2.95
C SER A 432 21.77 -34.56 1.56
N PRO A 433 22.22 -34.00 0.41
CA PRO A 433 23.04 -32.81 0.14
C PRO A 433 22.19 -31.71 -0.57
N GLY A 434 21.07 -31.29 0.00
CA GLY A 434 20.34 -30.14 -0.54
C GLY A 434 20.98 -28.83 -0.06
N ARG A 435 21.44 -27.97 -0.97
CA ARG A 435 22.19 -26.76 -0.64
C ARG A 435 21.25 -25.57 -0.46
N ILE A 436 21.22 -25.00 0.74
CA ILE A 436 20.43 -23.80 1.04
C ILE A 436 21.38 -22.61 1.15
N LEU A 437 21.33 -21.73 0.16
CA LEU A 437 22.05 -20.48 0.16
C LEU A 437 21.29 -19.43 0.96
N VAL A 438 21.77 -19.11 2.15
CA VAL A 438 21.26 -18.00 2.95
C VAL A 438 21.99 -16.70 2.59
N ARG A 439 21.25 -15.64 2.26
CA ARG A 439 21.82 -14.32 1.96
C ARG A 439 21.07 -13.21 2.69
N ARG A 440 21.77 -12.43 3.52
CA ARG A 440 21.22 -11.23 4.15
C ARG A 440 21.21 -10.09 3.14
N LEU A 441 20.05 -9.79 2.57
CA LEU A 441 19.91 -8.76 1.56
C LEU A 441 19.84 -7.36 2.20
N PRO A 442 20.43 -6.33 1.56
CA PRO A 442 20.21 -4.94 1.94
C PRO A 442 18.81 -4.49 1.54
N ARG A 443 18.45 -3.24 1.87
CA ARG A 443 17.22 -2.62 1.36
C ARG A 443 17.34 -2.43 -0.16
N LEU A 444 16.56 -3.19 -0.91
CA LEU A 444 16.47 -3.11 -2.37
C LEU A 444 15.11 -2.54 -2.79
N PRO A 445 15.02 -1.79 -3.89
CA PRO A 445 13.79 -1.14 -4.32
C PRO A 445 12.75 -2.20 -4.75
N THR A 446 11.65 -2.23 -4.00
CA THR A 446 10.45 -3.02 -4.24
C THR A 446 9.23 -2.25 -3.70
N ASP A 447 8.01 -2.66 -4.06
CA ASP A 447 6.79 -2.09 -3.44
C ASP A 447 6.81 -2.15 -1.90
N GLN A 448 7.47 -3.17 -1.32
CA GLN A 448 7.58 -3.37 0.12
C GLN A 448 8.51 -2.37 0.82
N THR A 449 9.40 -1.74 0.06
CA THR A 449 10.40 -0.80 0.57
C THR A 449 10.17 0.62 0.05
N ALA A 450 9.08 0.85 -0.69
CA ALA A 450 8.71 2.14 -1.22
C ALA A 450 8.55 3.17 -0.07
N SER A 451 8.82 4.44 -0.36
CA SER A 451 8.79 5.54 0.61
C SER A 451 8.32 6.83 -0.07
N LEU A 452 7.71 7.74 0.69
CA LEU A 452 7.37 9.09 0.20
C LEU A 452 8.60 9.98 0.01
N VAL A 453 9.66 9.70 0.77
CA VAL A 453 10.98 10.33 0.59
C VAL A 453 11.83 9.41 -0.26
N ASN A 454 12.51 9.96 -1.26
CA ASN A 454 13.48 9.22 -2.06
C ASN A 454 14.63 8.74 -1.17
N ILE A 455 14.86 7.43 -1.17
CA ILE A 455 15.95 6.80 -0.42
C ILE A 455 16.83 6.11 -1.45
N THR A 456 18.11 6.49 -1.48
CA THR A 456 19.09 5.88 -2.40
C THR A 456 19.24 4.40 -2.06
N THR A 457 19.00 3.54 -3.05
CA THR A 457 19.20 2.10 -2.96
C THR A 457 20.14 1.64 -4.05
N VAL A 458 20.86 0.55 -3.81
CA VAL A 458 21.70 -0.09 -4.83
C VAL A 458 20.82 -0.66 -5.93
N GLU A 459 21.35 -0.71 -7.16
CA GLU A 459 20.67 -1.33 -8.30
C GLU A 459 20.38 -2.82 -8.01
N PRO A 460 19.11 -3.29 -8.07
CA PRO A 460 18.76 -4.66 -7.71
C PRO A 460 19.59 -5.75 -8.39
N ILE A 461 19.84 -5.61 -9.70
CA ILE A 461 20.51 -6.63 -10.49
C ILE A 461 21.98 -6.83 -10.08
N SER A 462 22.66 -5.79 -9.59
CA SER A 462 24.06 -5.91 -9.15
C SER A 462 24.20 -6.75 -7.89
N VAL A 463 23.13 -6.86 -7.09
CA VAL A 463 23.08 -7.70 -5.89
C VAL A 463 22.52 -9.09 -6.21
N ILE A 464 21.47 -9.17 -7.03
CA ILE A 464 20.74 -10.42 -7.28
C ILE A 464 21.45 -11.32 -8.29
N LEU A 465 22.03 -10.80 -9.37
CA LEU A 465 22.65 -11.61 -10.40
C LEU A 465 23.81 -12.49 -9.87
N PRO A 466 24.75 -11.98 -9.04
CA PRO A 466 25.76 -12.84 -8.42
C PRO A 466 25.18 -13.98 -7.58
N ILE A 467 24.07 -13.74 -6.88
CA ILE A 467 23.38 -14.75 -6.07
C ILE A 467 22.73 -15.81 -6.98
N VAL A 468 22.08 -15.40 -8.07
CA VAL A 468 21.50 -16.34 -9.05
C VAL A 468 22.59 -17.24 -9.65
N ARG A 469 23.73 -16.66 -10.04
CA ARG A 469 24.91 -17.40 -10.53
C ARG A 469 25.40 -18.43 -9.52
N GLU A 470 25.50 -18.02 -8.26
CA GLU A 470 25.92 -18.92 -7.19
C GLU A 470 24.94 -20.08 -7.04
N VAL A 471 23.63 -19.82 -6.90
CA VAL A 471 22.60 -20.86 -6.79
C VAL A 471 22.66 -21.82 -7.99
N TYR A 472 22.80 -21.29 -9.21
CA TYR A 472 22.89 -22.10 -10.42
C TYR A 472 24.12 -23.03 -10.43
N ALA A 473 25.31 -22.50 -10.10
CA ALA A 473 26.56 -23.26 -10.10
C ALA A 473 26.55 -24.49 -9.17
N THR A 474 25.76 -24.43 -8.10
CA THR A 474 25.69 -25.54 -7.12
C THR A 474 25.02 -26.80 -7.63
N VAL A 475 24.23 -26.73 -8.70
CA VAL A 475 23.57 -27.90 -9.29
C VAL A 475 24.56 -28.74 -10.13
N GLY A 476 25.61 -28.13 -10.68
CA GLY A 476 26.60 -28.79 -11.55
C GLY A 476 27.71 -29.56 -10.82
N ALA A 477 28.00 -29.24 -9.55
CA ALA A 477 29.15 -29.81 -8.81
C ALA A 477 28.98 -31.28 -8.37
N GLY A 478 27.83 -31.92 -8.67
CA GLY A 478 27.56 -33.33 -8.32
C GLY A 478 27.79 -34.34 -9.44
N ASN A 479 28.33 -33.92 -10.59
CA ASN A 479 28.45 -34.73 -11.81
C ASN A 479 29.88 -35.23 -12.14
N THR A 480 30.84 -35.14 -11.23
CA THR A 480 32.12 -35.85 -11.40
C THR A 480 32.01 -37.25 -10.81
N PRO A 481 31.94 -38.31 -11.63
CA PRO A 481 32.17 -39.67 -11.13
C PRO A 481 33.65 -39.78 -10.73
N ASN A 482 33.90 -40.20 -9.48
CA ASN A 482 35.18 -40.79 -9.11
C ASN A 482 35.27 -42.20 -9.70
#